data_AF-A0A6G6XAC3-F1
#
_entry.id   AF-A0A6G6XAC3-F1
#
_cell.length_a   1.000
_cell.length_b   1.000
_cell.length_c   1.000
_cell.angle_alpha   90.00
_cell.angle_beta   90.00
_cell.angle_gamma   90.00
#
_symmetry.space_group_name_H-M   'P 1'
#
loop_
_entity.id
_entity.type
_entity.pdbx_description
1 polymer ?
#
loop_
_entity_poly.entity_id
_entity_poly.type
_entity_poly.pdbx_seq_one_letter_code
_entity_poly.pdbx_strand_id
1 'polypeptide(L)'
;MPLSCLDEKNNRIHAFDLTAEQWDKLKIGNRKLKNLRMPCCESLVVLKKSRRGTRFFAHSKVGRCLTADEGEEHRVLKSLAVDVARECGWSAETEVSGSTPDGEHWRADVLATKGSAMVAIEVQWSGQVNDETLRRQDRYQQSGIRGLWLLRQPGFPVSQDLPAACIGGSLDEGFHALIPYRWSRMSRSDRQAKAGWKVVTPMADFIRAALSKRLRWGRITDIGASAEAQVLIAEADCEACGVITDIIVGIELDVAGEKVDVSLLDLTPHDALIEELRLHLPQSFDQSHLKVRFSRTRKERYLSNGCLGCDRLYGDFYLSQYREVAKVACRFPVKLAGDWLRLFQESDDWADGQPEWWLIPDL
;
A
#
# COMPACT_ATOMS: atom_id res chain seq x y z
N MET A 1 -1.29 -4.52 -28.45
CA MET A 1 -0.18 -5.42 -28.87
C MET A 1 0.03 -6.51 -27.82
N PRO A 2 -0.46 -7.73 -28.06
CA PRO A 2 -0.53 -8.77 -27.03
C PRO A 2 0.80 -9.31 -26.50
N LEU A 3 0.80 -9.68 -25.21
CA LEU A 3 1.94 -10.28 -24.50
C LEU A 3 1.92 -11.80 -24.46
N SER A 4 0.79 -12.40 -24.85
CA SER A 4 0.67 -13.86 -24.96
C SER A 4 0.12 -14.30 -26.32
N CYS A 5 0.42 -15.55 -26.65
CA CYS A 5 -0.22 -16.28 -27.74
C CYS A 5 -0.57 -17.69 -27.29
N LEU A 6 -1.36 -18.40 -28.11
CA LEU A 6 -1.69 -19.80 -27.91
C LEU A 6 -0.88 -20.67 -28.89
N ASP A 7 -0.36 -21.80 -28.39
CA ASP A 7 0.20 -22.86 -29.22
C ASP A 7 -0.89 -23.76 -29.82
N GLU A 8 -0.47 -24.79 -30.58
CA GLU A 8 -1.39 -25.74 -31.23
C GLU A 8 -2.22 -26.60 -30.26
N LYS A 9 -1.81 -26.68 -28.99
CA LYS A 9 -2.50 -27.38 -27.91
C LYS A 9 -3.31 -26.41 -27.04
N ASN A 10 -3.46 -25.16 -27.47
CA ASN A 10 -4.05 -24.06 -26.70
C ASN A 10 -3.32 -23.72 -25.39
N ASN A 11 -2.05 -24.12 -25.24
CA ASN A 11 -1.24 -23.64 -24.12
C ASN A 11 -0.85 -22.19 -24.36
N ARG A 12 -0.89 -21.39 -23.29
CA ARG A 12 -0.50 -19.99 -23.35
C ARG A 12 1.02 -19.85 -23.26
N ILE A 13 1.58 -19.10 -24.22
CA ILE A 13 2.99 -18.72 -24.26
C ILE A 13 3.10 -17.23 -24.01
N HIS A 14 3.81 -16.83 -22.95
CA HIS A 14 4.09 -15.43 -22.63
C HIS A 14 5.43 -14.98 -23.22
N ALA A 15 5.47 -13.77 -23.76
CA ALA A 15 6.69 -13.25 -24.39
C ALA A 15 7.83 -12.99 -23.40
N PHE A 16 7.50 -12.65 -22.15
CA PHE A 16 8.43 -12.36 -21.07
C PHE A 16 9.00 -13.62 -20.39
N ASP A 17 8.29 -14.75 -20.47
CA ASP A 17 8.76 -16.04 -19.94
C ASP A 17 9.87 -16.67 -20.81
N LEU A 18 10.07 -16.16 -22.02
CA LEU A 18 11.02 -16.70 -22.99
C LEU A 18 12.36 -15.99 -22.88
N THR A 19 13.43 -16.79 -22.74
CA THR A 19 14.80 -16.30 -22.92
C THR A 19 15.01 -15.80 -24.35
N ALA A 20 16.13 -15.09 -24.60
CA ALA A 20 16.48 -14.64 -25.95
C ALA A 20 16.54 -15.80 -26.96
N GLU A 21 17.16 -16.91 -26.56
CA GLU A 21 17.30 -18.09 -27.40
C GLU A 21 15.95 -18.79 -27.65
N GLN A 22 15.12 -18.93 -26.61
CA GLN A 22 13.78 -19.50 -26.73
C GLN A 22 12.88 -18.66 -27.64
N TRP A 23 12.94 -17.32 -27.52
CA TRP A 23 12.21 -16.40 -28.38
C TRP A 23 12.61 -16.55 -29.85
N ASP A 24 13.91 -16.62 -30.14
CA ASP A 24 14.40 -16.78 -31.51
C ASP A 24 14.05 -18.15 -32.10
N LYS A 25 14.15 -19.23 -31.30
CA LYS A 25 13.65 -20.56 -31.68
C LYS A 25 12.16 -20.55 -32.00
N LEU A 26 11.33 -19.93 -31.14
CA LEU A 26 9.90 -19.82 -31.35
C LEU A 26 9.57 -19.00 -32.60
N LYS A 27 10.31 -17.91 -32.85
CA LYS A 27 10.15 -17.07 -34.04
C LYS A 27 10.49 -17.83 -35.32
N ILE A 28 11.56 -18.61 -35.33
CA ILE A 28 11.95 -19.44 -36.48
C ILE A 28 10.92 -20.56 -36.71
N GLY A 29 10.49 -21.23 -35.64
CA GLY A 29 9.46 -22.27 -35.69
C GLY A 29 8.13 -21.76 -36.24
N ASN A 30 7.62 -20.66 -35.68
CA ASN A 30 6.34 -20.08 -36.10
C ASN A 30 6.38 -19.53 -37.55
N ARG A 31 7.55 -19.06 -38.05
CA ARG A 31 7.70 -18.71 -39.48
C ARG A 31 7.47 -19.89 -40.42
N LYS A 32 7.86 -21.10 -40.00
CA LYS A 32 7.69 -22.34 -40.77
C LYS A 32 6.29 -22.93 -40.59
N LEU A 33 5.86 -23.12 -39.34
CA LEU A 33 4.67 -23.88 -38.99
C LEU A 33 3.39 -23.03 -38.98
N LYS A 34 3.49 -21.72 -38.70
CA LYS A 34 2.35 -20.81 -38.54
C LYS A 34 1.25 -21.38 -37.63
N ASN A 35 1.64 -22.04 -36.55
CA ASN A 35 0.74 -22.74 -35.62
C ASN A 35 0.34 -21.88 -34.41
N LEU A 36 1.00 -20.75 -34.16
CA LEU A 36 0.62 -19.86 -33.06
C LEU A 36 -0.63 -19.03 -33.40
N ARG A 37 -1.48 -18.79 -32.40
CA ARG A 37 -2.75 -18.06 -32.53
C ARG A 37 -2.87 -16.94 -31.49
N MET A 38 -3.53 -15.84 -31.85
CA MET A 38 -3.83 -14.75 -30.91
C MET A 38 -4.99 -15.18 -29.97
N PRO A 39 -4.90 -15.00 -28.64
CA PRO A 39 -5.98 -15.41 -27.73
C PRO A 39 -7.28 -14.61 -27.92
N CYS A 40 -7.19 -13.41 -28.50
CA CYS A 40 -8.34 -12.51 -28.65
C CYS A 40 -9.18 -12.73 -29.91
N CYS A 41 -8.64 -13.35 -30.96
CA CYS A 41 -9.32 -13.46 -32.25
C CYS A 41 -8.84 -14.63 -33.12
N GLU A 42 -8.01 -15.52 -32.55
CA GLU A 42 -7.40 -16.68 -33.21
C GLU A 42 -6.60 -16.36 -34.47
N SER A 43 -6.30 -15.09 -34.74
CA SER A 43 -5.49 -14.71 -35.89
C SER A 43 -4.07 -15.24 -35.77
N LEU A 44 -3.39 -15.37 -36.90
CA LEU A 44 -1.97 -15.73 -36.95
C LEU A 44 -1.09 -14.70 -36.25
N VAL A 45 -0.02 -15.20 -35.61
CA VAL A 45 0.89 -14.40 -34.80
C VAL A 45 2.20 -14.08 -35.53
N VAL A 46 2.70 -12.87 -35.32
CA VAL A 46 4.05 -12.40 -35.66
C VAL A 46 4.76 -11.98 -34.38
N LEU A 47 5.94 -12.56 -34.14
CA LEU A 47 6.80 -12.21 -33.01
C LEU A 47 7.60 -10.95 -33.33
N LYS A 48 7.47 -9.91 -32.51
CA LYS A 48 8.12 -8.62 -32.65
C LYS A 48 8.91 -8.23 -31.39
N LYS A 49 9.83 -7.27 -31.55
CA LYS A 49 10.62 -6.67 -30.48
C LYS A 49 10.52 -5.16 -30.61
N SER A 50 10.28 -4.43 -29.53
CA SER A 50 10.25 -2.97 -29.51
C SER A 50 11.66 -2.41 -29.70
N ARG A 51 11.79 -1.11 -30.00
CA ARG A 51 13.10 -0.43 -30.09
C ARG A 51 13.88 -0.53 -28.78
N ARG A 52 13.19 -0.56 -27.64
CA ARG A 52 13.75 -0.67 -26.28
C ARG A 52 13.94 -2.12 -25.82
N GLY A 53 13.47 -3.10 -26.59
CA GLY A 53 13.80 -4.51 -26.41
C GLY A 53 12.67 -5.40 -25.88
N THR A 54 11.52 -4.82 -25.54
CA THR A 54 10.32 -5.54 -25.10
C THR A 54 9.83 -6.48 -26.21
N ARG A 55 9.70 -7.78 -25.91
CA ARG A 55 9.18 -8.80 -26.83
C ARG A 55 7.66 -8.85 -26.75
N PHE A 56 6.99 -8.99 -27.89
CA PHE A 56 5.52 -9.07 -27.95
C PHE A 56 5.03 -9.78 -29.21
N PHE A 57 3.75 -10.14 -29.19
CA PHE A 57 3.05 -10.77 -30.29
C PHE A 57 2.18 -9.75 -31.04
N ALA A 58 2.14 -9.86 -32.36
CA ALA A 58 1.36 -9.00 -33.24
C ALA A 58 0.53 -9.84 -34.22
N HIS A 59 -0.62 -9.32 -34.63
CA HIS A 59 -1.43 -9.93 -35.68
C HIS A 59 -0.64 -9.93 -37.00
N SER A 60 -0.65 -11.06 -37.72
CA SER A 60 0.06 -11.17 -39.02
C SER A 60 -0.61 -10.37 -40.13
N LYS A 61 -1.92 -10.12 -40.01
CA LYS A 61 -2.71 -9.25 -40.88
C LYS A 61 -3.52 -8.32 -40.00
N VAL A 62 -3.60 -7.04 -40.37
CA VAL A 62 -4.50 -6.07 -39.73
C VAL A 62 -5.93 -6.44 -40.14
N GLY A 63 -6.60 -7.26 -39.32
CA GLY A 63 -8.02 -7.59 -39.46
C GLY A 63 -8.89 -6.68 -38.61
N ARG A 64 -10.20 -6.98 -38.50
CA ARG A 64 -11.16 -6.29 -37.61
C ARG A 64 -10.94 -6.62 -36.12
N CYS A 65 -9.69 -6.77 -35.70
CA CYS A 65 -9.40 -6.97 -34.29
C CYS A 65 -9.62 -5.63 -33.58
N LEU A 66 -10.67 -5.55 -32.75
CA LEU A 66 -11.09 -4.31 -32.06
C LEU A 66 -10.17 -3.94 -30.88
N THR A 67 -9.20 -4.79 -30.52
CA THR A 67 -8.23 -4.47 -29.46
C THR A 67 -7.28 -3.37 -29.93
N ALA A 68 -7.40 -2.19 -29.30
CA ALA A 68 -6.54 -1.03 -29.54
C ALA A 68 -5.05 -1.33 -29.35
N ASP A 69 -4.19 -0.50 -29.95
CA ASP A 69 -2.74 -0.60 -29.81
C ASP A 69 -2.30 -0.18 -28.40
N GLU A 70 -2.22 -1.17 -27.51
CA GLU A 70 -1.66 -1.09 -26.17
C GLU A 70 -0.25 -0.48 -26.16
N GLY A 71 0.04 0.44 -25.22
CA GLY A 71 1.35 1.10 -25.05
C GLY A 71 2.43 0.19 -24.44
N GLU A 72 3.69 0.65 -24.38
CA GLU A 72 4.80 -0.10 -23.78
C GLU A 72 4.68 -0.17 -22.25
N GLU A 73 4.19 0.90 -21.63
CA GLU A 73 3.97 1.02 -20.18
C GLU A 73 2.95 0.02 -19.66
N HIS A 74 1.84 -0.14 -20.38
CA HIS A 74 0.79 -1.12 -20.07
C HIS A 74 1.38 -2.53 -20.04
N ARG A 75 2.25 -2.85 -21.01
CA ARG A 75 2.91 -4.16 -21.09
C ARG A 75 3.88 -4.42 -19.94
N VAL A 76 4.71 -3.43 -19.60
CA VAL A 76 5.66 -3.57 -18.48
C VAL A 76 4.91 -3.78 -17.16
N LEU A 77 3.81 -3.05 -16.93
CA LEU A 77 2.99 -3.23 -15.74
C LEU A 77 2.30 -4.60 -15.66
N LYS A 78 1.81 -5.14 -16.78
CA LYS A 78 1.26 -6.51 -16.83
C LYS A 78 2.32 -7.57 -16.50
N SER A 79 3.51 -7.44 -17.11
CA SER A 79 4.63 -8.35 -16.83
C SER A 79 4.99 -8.30 -15.35
N LEU A 80 5.16 -7.09 -14.81
CA LEU A 80 5.45 -6.88 -13.39
C LEU A 80 4.40 -7.52 -12.48
N ALA A 81 3.11 -7.37 -12.82
CA ALA A 81 2.03 -7.96 -12.03
C ALA A 81 2.05 -9.50 -12.05
N VAL A 82 2.37 -10.12 -13.19
CA VAL A 82 2.55 -11.57 -13.29
C VAL A 82 3.75 -12.03 -12.47
N ASP A 83 4.89 -11.37 -12.61
CA ASP A 83 6.14 -11.73 -11.94
C ASP A 83 5.95 -11.67 -10.41
N VAL A 84 5.42 -10.56 -9.89
CA VAL A 84 5.14 -10.38 -8.46
C VAL A 84 4.09 -11.38 -7.96
N ALA A 85 3.05 -11.68 -8.73
CA ALA A 85 2.06 -12.67 -8.33
C ALA A 85 2.69 -14.07 -8.17
N ARG A 86 3.56 -14.46 -9.12
CA ARG A 86 4.30 -15.72 -9.07
C ARG A 86 5.27 -15.77 -7.90
N GLU A 87 5.98 -14.69 -7.61
CA GLU A 87 6.81 -14.55 -6.40
C GLU A 87 5.99 -14.76 -5.11
N CYS A 88 4.73 -14.31 -5.09
CA CYS A 88 3.81 -14.50 -3.96
C CYS A 88 3.17 -15.91 -3.89
N GLY A 89 3.61 -16.83 -4.76
CA GLY A 89 3.08 -18.18 -4.85
C GLY A 89 1.67 -18.26 -5.45
N TRP A 90 1.29 -17.32 -6.31
CA TRP A 90 0.10 -17.41 -7.16
C TRP A 90 0.49 -17.94 -8.54
N SER A 91 -0.39 -18.68 -9.23
CA SER A 91 -0.28 -18.80 -10.68
C SER A 91 -0.78 -17.50 -11.32
N ALA A 92 -0.15 -17.02 -12.39
CA ALA A 92 -0.59 -15.80 -13.05
C ALA A 92 -0.35 -15.83 -14.56
N GLU A 93 -1.34 -15.35 -15.30
CA GLU A 93 -1.35 -15.27 -16.77
C GLU A 93 -1.90 -13.93 -17.24
N THR A 94 -1.36 -13.40 -18.35
CA THR A 94 -1.89 -12.19 -19.00
C THR A 94 -3.04 -12.49 -19.96
N GLU A 95 -3.96 -11.53 -20.09
CA GLU A 95 -5.02 -11.50 -21.11
C GLU A 95 -5.94 -12.72 -21.07
N VAL A 96 -6.40 -13.09 -19.88
CA VAL A 96 -7.29 -14.22 -19.66
C VAL A 96 -8.73 -13.77 -19.86
N SER A 97 -9.47 -14.51 -20.69
CA SER A 97 -10.89 -14.25 -20.96
C SER A 97 -11.77 -15.25 -20.20
N GLY A 98 -12.99 -14.82 -19.90
CA GLY A 98 -14.05 -15.67 -19.39
C GLY A 98 -15.41 -15.03 -19.60
N SER A 99 -16.43 -15.58 -18.95
CA SER A 99 -17.78 -15.03 -18.97
C SER A 99 -18.39 -15.07 -17.58
N THR A 100 -19.30 -14.13 -17.31
CA THR A 100 -20.18 -14.22 -16.14
C THR A 100 -21.13 -15.41 -16.28
N PRO A 101 -21.81 -15.84 -15.20
CA PRO A 101 -22.84 -16.88 -15.27
C PRO A 101 -23.93 -16.60 -16.30
N ASP A 102 -24.26 -15.33 -16.51
CA ASP A 102 -25.26 -14.86 -17.49
C ASP A 102 -24.70 -14.71 -18.92
N GLY A 103 -23.44 -15.07 -19.13
CA GLY A 103 -22.79 -15.12 -20.43
C GLY A 103 -22.08 -13.85 -20.87
N GLU A 104 -22.05 -12.79 -20.06
CA GLU A 104 -21.29 -11.57 -20.41
C GLU A 104 -19.79 -11.85 -20.42
N HIS A 105 -19.15 -11.63 -21.57
CA HIS A 105 -17.70 -11.80 -21.68
C HIS A 105 -16.92 -10.75 -20.89
N TRP A 106 -15.82 -11.19 -20.28
CA TRP A 106 -14.80 -10.33 -19.67
C TRP A 106 -13.41 -10.79 -20.08
N ARG A 107 -12.44 -9.89 -19.95
CA ARG A 107 -11.02 -10.19 -20.19
C ARG A 107 -10.16 -9.41 -19.21
N ALA A 108 -9.46 -10.14 -18.36
CA ALA A 108 -8.52 -9.59 -17.40
C ALA A 108 -7.16 -9.33 -18.07
N ASP A 109 -6.58 -8.17 -17.77
CA ASP A 109 -5.20 -7.87 -18.16
C ASP A 109 -4.21 -8.88 -17.58
N VAL A 110 -4.38 -9.22 -16.30
CA VAL A 110 -3.70 -10.33 -15.61
C VAL A 110 -4.69 -11.04 -14.71
N LEU A 111 -4.72 -12.37 -14.74
CA LEU A 111 -5.48 -13.18 -13.79
C LEU A 111 -4.51 -13.97 -12.92
N ALA A 112 -4.53 -13.71 -11.61
CA ALA A 112 -3.78 -14.45 -10.60
C ALA A 112 -4.69 -15.43 -9.86
N THR A 113 -4.26 -16.68 -9.66
CA THR A 113 -5.00 -17.72 -8.95
C THR A 113 -4.18 -18.40 -7.85
N LYS A 114 -4.79 -18.65 -6.68
CA LYS A 114 -4.18 -19.40 -5.57
C LYS A 114 -5.25 -20.20 -4.83
N GLY A 115 -5.24 -21.51 -5.04
CA GLY A 115 -6.34 -22.38 -4.61
C GLY A 115 -7.64 -21.95 -5.30
N SER A 116 -8.70 -21.69 -4.52
CA SER A 116 -9.98 -21.16 -5.02
C SER A 116 -10.00 -19.64 -5.20
N ALA A 117 -9.00 -18.92 -4.72
CA ALA A 117 -8.97 -17.46 -4.81
C ALA A 117 -8.48 -17.01 -6.20
N MET A 118 -9.22 -16.10 -6.84
CA MET A 118 -8.84 -15.46 -8.09
C MET A 118 -8.80 -13.93 -7.93
N VAL A 119 -7.83 -13.30 -8.58
CA VAL A 119 -7.68 -11.84 -8.63
C VAL A 119 -7.40 -11.40 -10.07
N ALA A 120 -8.30 -10.60 -10.65
CA ALA A 120 -8.04 -9.90 -11.91
C ALA A 120 -7.32 -8.58 -11.61
N ILE A 121 -6.06 -8.46 -12.06
CA ILE A 121 -5.29 -7.22 -11.94
C ILE A 121 -5.42 -6.47 -13.26
N GLU A 122 -6.05 -5.30 -13.21
CA GLU A 122 -6.37 -4.47 -14.37
C GLU A 122 -5.44 -3.26 -14.46
N VAL A 123 -4.84 -3.04 -15.63
CA VAL A 123 -3.95 -1.90 -15.87
C VAL A 123 -4.65 -0.94 -16.83
N GLN A 124 -5.31 0.07 -16.28
CA GLN A 124 -6.08 1.03 -17.08
C GLN A 124 -5.23 2.27 -17.39
N TRP A 125 -4.54 2.25 -18.54
CA TRP A 125 -3.65 3.34 -18.97
C TRP A 125 -4.41 4.54 -19.56
N SER A 126 -5.43 4.27 -20.37
CA SER A 126 -6.27 5.30 -20.99
C SER A 126 -7.39 5.73 -20.04
N GLY A 127 -7.87 6.97 -20.18
CA GLY A 127 -9.01 7.45 -19.38
C GLY A 127 -10.24 6.54 -19.55
N GLN A 128 -10.88 6.21 -18.44
CA GLN A 128 -12.07 5.35 -18.39
C GLN A 128 -13.10 6.00 -17.46
N VAL A 129 -14.36 6.07 -17.86
CA VAL A 129 -15.37 6.63 -16.95
C VAL A 129 -15.59 5.69 -15.76
N ASN A 130 -15.91 6.25 -14.59
CA ASN A 130 -16.04 5.49 -13.36
C ASN A 130 -17.10 4.37 -13.48
N ASP A 131 -18.21 4.63 -14.18
CA ASP A 131 -19.27 3.65 -14.39
C ASP A 131 -18.80 2.42 -15.18
N GLU A 132 -17.89 2.58 -16.15
CA GLU A 132 -17.32 1.45 -16.89
C GLU A 132 -16.36 0.64 -16.01
N THR A 133 -15.59 1.31 -15.15
CA THR A 133 -14.74 0.63 -14.15
C THR A 133 -15.60 -0.21 -13.20
N LEU A 134 -16.69 0.36 -12.67
CA LEU A 134 -17.60 -0.34 -11.77
C LEU A 134 -18.35 -1.48 -12.49
N ARG A 135 -18.78 -1.29 -13.74
CA ARG A 135 -19.37 -2.37 -14.55
C ARG A 135 -18.39 -3.53 -14.76
N ARG A 136 -17.12 -3.24 -15.07
CA ARG A 136 -16.08 -4.28 -15.20
C ARG A 136 -15.81 -4.98 -13.87
N GLN A 137 -15.79 -4.22 -12.76
CA GLN A 137 -15.64 -4.78 -11.42
C GLN A 137 -16.77 -5.75 -11.07
N ASP A 138 -18.02 -5.36 -11.37
CA ASP A 138 -19.20 -6.20 -11.11
C ASP A 138 -19.15 -7.51 -11.91
N ARG A 139 -18.73 -7.50 -13.18
CA ARG A 139 -18.51 -8.73 -13.96
C ARG A 139 -17.50 -9.69 -13.32
N TYR A 140 -16.43 -9.16 -12.74
CA TYR A 140 -15.48 -9.98 -11.99
C TYR A 140 -16.12 -10.55 -10.73
N GLN A 141 -16.84 -9.72 -9.97
CA GLN A 141 -17.54 -10.14 -8.77
C GLN A 141 -18.54 -11.27 -9.05
N GLN A 142 -19.38 -11.13 -10.08
CA GLN A 142 -20.31 -12.18 -10.53
C GLN A 142 -19.61 -13.49 -10.92
N SER A 143 -18.35 -13.41 -11.37
CA SER A 143 -17.53 -14.56 -11.75
C SER A 143 -16.72 -15.14 -10.57
N GLY A 144 -16.92 -14.64 -9.34
CA GLY A 144 -16.14 -15.04 -8.17
C GLY A 144 -14.68 -14.56 -8.20
N ILE A 145 -14.38 -13.54 -9.01
CA ILE A 145 -13.04 -12.97 -9.20
C ILE A 145 -12.99 -11.61 -8.48
N ARG A 146 -11.95 -11.38 -7.71
CA ARG A 146 -11.70 -10.05 -7.10
C ARG A 146 -10.97 -9.17 -8.11
N GLY A 147 -11.45 -7.97 -8.39
CA GLY A 147 -10.68 -7.01 -9.20
C GLY A 147 -9.72 -6.17 -8.37
N LEU A 148 -8.50 -5.96 -8.87
CA LEU A 148 -7.50 -5.01 -8.37
C LEU A 148 -7.13 -4.06 -9.51
N TRP A 149 -7.33 -2.76 -9.33
CA TRP A 149 -7.20 -1.79 -10.42
C TRP A 149 -5.98 -0.89 -10.27
N LEU A 150 -5.19 -0.80 -11.33
CA LEU A 150 -4.08 0.14 -11.49
C LEU A 150 -4.50 1.17 -12.54
N LEU A 151 -4.91 2.36 -12.14
CA LEU A 151 -5.46 3.37 -13.04
C LEU A 151 -4.47 4.53 -13.25
N ARG A 152 -4.22 4.93 -14.49
CA ARG A 152 -3.37 6.11 -14.75
C ARG A 152 -4.07 7.43 -14.42
N GLN A 153 -5.39 7.45 -14.52
CA GLN A 153 -6.19 8.60 -14.11
C GLN A 153 -6.42 8.59 -12.59
N PRO A 154 -6.24 9.72 -11.90
CA PRO A 154 -6.69 9.88 -10.53
C PRO A 154 -8.22 10.10 -10.49
N GLY A 155 -8.81 10.11 -9.29
CA GLY A 155 -10.24 10.41 -9.09
C GLY A 155 -11.18 9.24 -9.38
N PHE A 156 -10.69 8.01 -9.37
CA PHE A 156 -11.53 6.81 -9.39
C PHE A 156 -12.30 6.66 -8.06
N PRO A 157 -13.43 5.93 -8.04
CA PRO A 157 -14.20 5.71 -6.82
C PRO A 157 -13.36 4.94 -5.79
N VAL A 158 -13.36 5.40 -4.54
CA VAL A 158 -12.70 4.70 -3.42
C VAL A 158 -13.80 3.97 -2.63
N SER A 159 -13.87 2.65 -2.79
CA SER A 159 -14.84 1.78 -2.10
C SER A 159 -14.21 0.43 -1.74
N GLN A 160 -14.87 -0.29 -0.82
CA GLN A 160 -14.50 -1.66 -0.44
C GLN A 160 -14.48 -2.63 -1.62
N ASP A 161 -15.42 -2.44 -2.55
CA ASP A 161 -15.58 -3.33 -3.69
C ASP A 161 -14.64 -2.99 -4.84
N LEU A 162 -13.92 -1.86 -4.77
CA LEU A 162 -12.97 -1.43 -5.78
C LEU A 162 -11.57 -1.17 -5.17
N PRO A 163 -10.78 -2.23 -4.89
CA PRO A 163 -9.37 -2.08 -4.57
C PRO A 163 -8.63 -1.45 -5.75
N ALA A 164 -8.10 -0.25 -5.56
CA ALA A 164 -7.49 0.51 -6.64
C ALA A 164 -6.33 1.40 -6.18
N ALA A 165 -5.37 1.61 -7.09
CA ALA A 165 -4.29 2.58 -6.93
C ALA A 165 -4.08 3.37 -8.22
N CYS A 166 -3.61 4.62 -8.09
CA CYS A 166 -3.21 5.42 -9.23
C CYS A 166 -1.78 5.06 -9.65
N ILE A 167 -1.53 5.00 -10.96
CA ILE A 167 -0.20 4.72 -11.51
C ILE A 167 0.61 6.03 -11.56
N GLY A 168 1.66 6.11 -10.75
CA GLY A 168 2.72 7.12 -10.79
C GLY A 168 3.96 6.66 -11.56
N GLY A 169 4.86 7.59 -11.87
CA GLY A 169 6.14 7.31 -12.53
C GLY A 169 6.05 7.05 -14.04
N SER A 170 7.12 6.43 -14.56
CA SER A 170 7.39 6.17 -15.99
C SER A 170 8.29 4.93 -16.17
N LEU A 171 8.58 4.55 -17.42
CA LEU A 171 9.52 3.46 -17.73
C LEU A 171 10.95 3.74 -17.26
N ASP A 172 11.37 5.00 -17.29
CA ASP A 172 12.76 5.37 -17.01
C ASP A 172 12.98 5.55 -15.49
N GLU A 173 11.94 5.95 -14.75
CA GLU A 173 11.97 6.19 -13.29
C GLU A 173 11.45 5.00 -12.46
N GLY A 174 10.78 4.04 -13.10
CA GLY A 174 10.00 3.01 -12.45
C GLY A 174 8.58 3.46 -12.07
N PHE A 175 7.69 2.48 -11.97
CA PHE A 175 6.28 2.71 -11.63
C PHE A 175 6.04 2.66 -10.12
N HIS A 176 5.15 3.54 -9.67
CA HIS A 176 4.73 3.63 -8.27
C HIS A 176 3.21 3.49 -8.20
N ALA A 177 2.72 2.83 -7.15
CA ALA A 177 1.32 2.87 -6.77
C ALA A 177 1.10 4.05 -5.84
N LEU A 178 0.07 4.84 -6.14
CA LEU A 178 -0.34 5.98 -5.33
C LEU A 178 -1.74 5.71 -4.78
N ILE A 179 -1.87 5.57 -3.46
CA ILE A 179 -3.16 5.35 -2.80
C ILE A 179 -3.72 6.71 -2.39
N PRO A 180 -4.90 7.11 -2.87
CA PRO A 180 -5.48 8.41 -2.53
C PRO A 180 -6.05 8.38 -1.12
N TYR A 181 -6.15 9.56 -0.50
CA TYR A 181 -7.08 9.76 0.60
C TYR A 181 -8.51 9.67 0.07
N ARG A 182 -9.43 9.06 0.83
CA ARG A 182 -10.84 8.95 0.38
C ARG A 182 -11.49 10.31 0.13
N TRP A 183 -11.09 11.35 0.86
CA TRP A 183 -11.73 12.67 0.86
C TRP A 183 -11.16 13.64 -0.19
N SER A 184 -10.06 13.30 -0.87
CA SER A 184 -9.47 14.19 -1.87
C SER A 184 -9.98 13.87 -3.28
N ARG A 185 -10.66 14.83 -3.91
CA ARG A 185 -10.83 14.80 -5.37
C ARG A 185 -9.47 15.05 -6.01
N MET A 186 -8.78 13.98 -6.40
CA MET A 186 -7.46 14.09 -7.01
C MET A 186 -7.55 14.38 -8.51
N SER A 187 -6.83 15.40 -8.94
CA SER A 187 -6.69 15.85 -10.31
C SER A 187 -5.43 15.28 -10.98
N ARG A 188 -5.29 15.49 -12.30
CA ARG A 188 -4.08 15.12 -13.04
C ARG A 188 -2.81 15.81 -12.52
N SER A 189 -2.95 16.99 -11.92
CA SER A 189 -1.83 17.73 -11.33
C SER A 189 -1.34 17.02 -10.06
N ASP A 190 -2.26 16.56 -9.22
CA ASP A 190 -1.96 15.89 -7.96
C ASP A 190 -1.22 14.57 -8.17
N ARG A 191 -1.47 13.87 -9.30
CA ARG A 191 -0.70 12.68 -9.69
C ARG A 191 0.80 12.95 -9.83
N GLN A 192 1.21 14.18 -10.17
CA GLN A 192 2.62 14.55 -10.27
C GLN A 192 3.19 14.96 -8.90
N ALA A 193 2.36 15.56 -8.05
CA ALA A 193 2.71 15.94 -6.69
C ALA A 193 2.53 14.77 -5.71
N LYS A 194 3.56 13.91 -5.58
CA LYS A 194 3.57 12.73 -4.69
C LYS A 194 3.15 13.04 -3.25
N ALA A 195 3.41 14.24 -2.73
CA ALA A 195 3.09 14.65 -1.37
C ALA A 195 1.58 14.66 -1.03
N GLY A 196 0.69 14.74 -2.03
CA GLY A 196 -0.76 14.73 -1.81
C GLY A 196 -1.39 13.33 -1.71
N TRP A 197 -0.58 12.27 -1.79
CA TRP A 197 -1.04 10.89 -1.75
C TRP A 197 -0.79 10.28 -0.37
N LYS A 198 -1.74 9.47 0.10
CA LYS A 198 -1.64 8.78 1.38
C LYS A 198 -0.48 7.80 1.42
N VAL A 199 -0.39 6.97 0.38
CA VAL A 199 0.72 6.03 0.23
C VAL A 199 1.34 6.21 -1.14
N VAL A 200 2.67 6.30 -1.16
CA VAL A 200 3.47 6.26 -2.38
C VAL A 200 4.48 5.14 -2.22
N THR A 201 4.32 4.07 -2.99
CA THR A 201 5.17 2.86 -2.88
C THR A 201 5.53 2.33 -4.26
N PRO A 202 6.66 1.61 -4.43
CA PRO A 202 6.94 0.91 -5.69
C PRO A 202 5.77 0.02 -6.10
N MET A 203 5.45 -0.01 -7.40
CA MET A 203 4.30 -0.77 -7.91
C MET A 203 4.36 -2.26 -7.53
N ALA A 204 5.57 -2.82 -7.52
CA ALA A 204 5.81 -4.21 -7.13
C ALA A 204 5.36 -4.48 -5.68
N ASP A 205 5.71 -3.58 -4.75
CA ASP A 205 5.40 -3.73 -3.33
C ASP A 205 3.90 -3.60 -3.06
N PHE A 206 3.21 -2.71 -3.79
CA PHE A 206 1.75 -2.61 -3.72
C PHE A 206 1.06 -3.90 -4.19
N ILE A 207 1.46 -4.44 -5.34
CA ILE A 207 0.88 -5.69 -5.87
C ILE A 207 1.17 -6.84 -4.90
N ARG A 208 2.40 -6.94 -4.37
CA ARG A 208 2.78 -7.92 -3.35
C ARG A 208 1.87 -7.82 -2.14
N ALA A 209 1.70 -6.62 -1.59
CA ALA A 209 0.83 -6.37 -0.44
C ALA A 209 -0.64 -6.76 -0.70
N ALA A 210 -1.18 -6.41 -1.87
CA ALA A 210 -2.54 -6.76 -2.25
C ALA A 210 -2.74 -8.29 -2.32
N LEU A 211 -1.82 -9.00 -2.95
CA LEU A 211 -1.86 -10.46 -3.08
C LEU A 211 -1.52 -11.20 -1.77
N SER A 212 -0.96 -10.50 -0.79
CA SER A 212 -0.58 -11.02 0.53
C SER A 212 -1.56 -10.62 1.64
N LYS A 213 -2.76 -10.12 1.30
CA LYS A 213 -3.81 -9.68 2.24
C LYS A 213 -3.39 -8.51 3.16
N ARG A 214 -2.41 -7.71 2.72
CA ARG A 214 -1.97 -6.49 3.40
C ARG A 214 -2.62 -5.22 2.86
N LEU A 215 -3.27 -5.26 1.70
CA LEU A 215 -4.20 -4.22 1.29
C LEU A 215 -5.58 -4.50 1.92
N ARG A 216 -5.98 -3.69 2.91
CA ARG A 216 -7.20 -3.90 3.69
C ARG A 216 -8.13 -2.70 3.64
N TRP A 217 -9.43 -2.96 3.57
CA TRP A 217 -10.46 -1.94 3.67
C TRP A 217 -10.97 -1.88 5.11
N GLY A 218 -11.11 -0.67 5.64
CA GLY A 218 -11.70 -0.44 6.95
C GLY A 218 -11.19 0.85 7.58
N ARG A 219 -11.57 1.07 8.83
CA ARG A 219 -10.83 2.02 9.69
C ARG A 219 -9.55 1.34 10.16
N ILE A 220 -8.50 2.12 10.41
CA ILE A 220 -7.21 1.56 10.84
C ILE A 220 -7.33 0.76 12.16
N THR A 221 -8.26 1.20 13.00
CA THR A 221 -8.71 0.60 14.26
C THR A 221 -9.42 -0.73 14.04
N ASP A 222 -10.30 -0.81 13.04
CA ASP A 222 -11.08 -2.01 12.71
C ASP A 222 -10.22 -3.15 12.12
N ILE A 223 -9.17 -2.79 11.38
CA ILE A 223 -8.37 -3.78 10.62
C ILE A 223 -7.25 -4.42 11.45
N GLY A 224 -7.18 -4.11 12.74
CA GLY A 224 -6.22 -4.67 13.69
C GLY A 224 -4.77 -4.40 13.29
N ALA A 225 -4.50 -3.19 12.79
CA ALA A 225 -3.16 -2.78 12.43
C ALA A 225 -2.26 -2.76 13.68
N SER A 226 -0.99 -3.09 13.49
CA SER A 226 0.01 -2.77 14.51
C SER A 226 0.61 -1.40 14.20
N ALA A 227 0.99 -0.72 15.27
CA ALA A 227 1.70 0.53 15.27
C ALA A 227 3.15 0.30 15.72
N GLU A 228 4.05 1.22 15.40
CA GLU A 228 5.32 1.35 16.11
C GLU A 228 5.22 2.55 17.05
N ALA A 229 5.40 2.33 18.35
CA ALA A 229 5.54 3.43 19.29
C ALA A 229 7.00 3.91 19.31
N GLN A 230 7.20 5.21 19.19
CA GLN A 230 8.50 5.87 19.33
C GLN A 230 8.45 6.81 20.53
N VAL A 231 9.27 6.53 21.55
CA VAL A 231 9.35 7.39 22.73
C VAL A 231 10.39 8.47 22.48
N LEU A 232 9.99 9.72 22.57
CA LEU A 232 10.87 10.86 22.36
C LEU A 232 11.31 11.45 23.70
N ILE A 233 12.61 11.67 23.83
CA ILE A 233 13.21 12.28 25.02
C ILE A 233 14.05 13.51 24.66
N ALA A 234 14.22 14.40 25.62
CA ALA A 234 15.13 15.53 25.52
C ALA A 234 15.77 15.83 26.89
N GLU A 235 16.93 16.47 26.86
CA GLU A 235 17.58 16.99 28.06
C GLU A 235 16.98 18.36 28.41
N ALA A 236 16.45 18.48 29.62
CA ALA A 236 15.82 19.71 30.10
C ALA A 236 16.44 20.21 31.40
N ASP A 237 16.68 21.52 31.46
CA ASP A 237 17.23 22.22 32.61
C ASP A 237 16.13 22.57 33.61
N CYS A 238 16.25 22.16 34.87
CA CYS A 238 15.23 22.54 35.85
C CYS A 238 15.37 24.01 36.27
N GLU A 239 14.39 24.86 35.93
CA GLU A 239 14.38 26.28 36.34
C GLU A 239 14.49 26.53 37.86
N ALA A 240 14.19 25.53 38.69
CA ALA A 240 14.22 25.66 40.14
C ALA A 240 15.58 25.31 40.77
N CYS A 241 16.30 24.32 40.25
CA CYS A 241 17.54 23.84 40.86
C CYS A 241 18.72 23.69 39.88
N GLY A 242 18.51 23.92 38.58
CA GLY A 242 19.53 23.85 37.53
C GLY A 242 19.96 22.46 37.11
N VAL A 243 19.42 21.39 37.72
CA VAL A 243 19.76 20.01 37.35
C VAL A 243 19.19 19.69 35.97
N ILE A 244 20.05 19.19 35.07
CA ILE A 244 19.66 18.66 33.76
C ILE A 244 19.02 17.28 33.97
N THR A 245 17.84 17.09 33.38
CA THR A 245 17.06 15.86 33.49
C THR A 245 16.63 15.40 32.10
N ASP A 246 16.82 14.13 31.78
CA ASP A 246 16.18 13.52 30.61
C ASP A 246 14.66 13.43 30.88
N ILE A 247 13.87 13.98 29.98
CA ILE A 247 12.40 14.01 30.07
C ILE A 247 11.78 13.37 28.84
N ILE A 248 10.67 12.65 29.01
CA ILE A 248 9.83 12.20 27.89
C ILE A 248 9.02 13.41 27.41
N VAL A 249 9.26 13.81 26.17
CA VAL A 249 8.58 14.95 25.52
C VAL A 249 7.45 14.53 24.59
N GLY A 250 7.28 13.21 24.43
CA GLY A 250 6.05 12.59 23.96
C GLY A 250 6.30 11.21 23.35
N ILE A 251 5.23 10.61 22.88
CA ILE A 251 5.21 9.27 22.32
C ILE A 251 4.50 9.37 20.97
N GLU A 252 5.19 9.03 19.88
CA GLU A 252 4.60 9.00 18.54
C GLU A 252 4.21 7.57 18.20
N LEU A 253 2.94 7.34 17.87
CA LEU A 253 2.48 6.09 17.27
C LEU A 253 2.50 6.24 15.75
N ASP A 254 3.33 5.45 15.06
CA ASP A 254 3.28 5.32 13.60
C ASP A 254 2.37 4.15 13.21
N VAL A 255 1.25 4.46 12.57
CA VAL A 255 0.27 3.48 12.10
C VAL A 255 0.15 3.57 10.59
N ALA A 256 0.84 2.65 9.90
CA ALA A 256 0.85 2.58 8.44
C ALA A 256 1.22 3.93 7.77
N GLY A 257 2.16 4.68 8.36
CA GLY A 257 2.65 5.96 7.87
C GLY A 257 1.91 7.19 8.41
N GLU A 258 0.80 6.99 9.12
CA GLU A 258 0.11 8.06 9.86
C GLU A 258 0.69 8.15 11.27
N LYS A 259 1.03 9.37 11.70
CA LYS A 259 1.56 9.61 13.04
C LYS A 259 0.49 10.15 13.96
N VAL A 260 0.35 9.56 15.13
CA VAL A 260 -0.52 10.05 16.20
C VAL A 260 0.32 10.34 17.43
N ASP A 261 0.22 11.56 17.93
CA ASP A 261 0.88 11.97 19.14
C ASP A 261 0.10 11.50 20.38
N VAL A 262 0.86 10.97 21.34
CA VAL A 262 0.37 10.50 22.63
C VAL A 262 1.20 11.18 23.72
N SER A 263 0.52 11.88 24.61
CA SER A 263 1.16 12.54 25.74
C SER A 263 1.20 11.61 26.96
N LEU A 264 2.04 11.96 27.94
CA LEU A 264 2.01 11.28 29.24
C LEU A 264 0.68 11.50 29.98
N LEU A 265 -0.01 12.62 29.72
CA LEU A 265 -1.34 12.88 30.26
C LEU A 265 -2.32 11.78 29.81
N ASP A 266 -2.31 11.45 28.52
CA ASP A 266 -3.23 10.47 27.92
C ASP A 266 -3.01 9.06 28.45
N LEU A 267 -1.80 8.73 28.90
CA LEU A 267 -1.49 7.44 29.52
C LEU A 267 -1.98 7.31 30.96
N THR A 268 -2.32 8.43 31.62
CA THR A 268 -2.69 8.46 33.06
C THR A 268 -3.77 7.44 33.47
N PRO A 269 -4.86 7.21 32.72
CA PRO A 269 -5.87 6.24 33.09
C PRO A 269 -5.51 4.78 32.75
N HIS A 270 -4.34 4.51 32.15
CA HIS A 270 -3.96 3.21 31.60
C HIS A 270 -2.69 2.63 32.24
N ASP A 271 -2.80 2.12 33.47
CA ASP A 271 -1.66 1.55 34.21
C ASP A 271 -0.86 0.51 33.42
N ALA A 272 -1.53 -0.35 32.63
CA ALA A 272 -0.88 -1.35 31.80
C ALA A 272 0.03 -0.74 30.72
N LEU A 273 -0.39 0.37 30.11
CA LEU A 273 0.41 1.08 29.11
C LEU A 273 1.61 1.81 29.75
N ILE A 274 1.43 2.32 30.97
CA ILE A 274 2.51 2.93 31.73
C ILE A 274 3.60 1.89 32.03
N GLU A 275 3.22 0.69 32.46
CA GLU A 275 4.17 -0.38 32.71
C GLU A 275 4.84 -0.89 31.42
N GLU A 276 4.09 -1.00 30.32
CA GLU A 276 4.66 -1.34 29.01
C GLU A 276 5.69 -0.30 28.55
N LEU A 277 5.37 0.99 28.66
CA LEU A 277 6.30 2.09 28.38
C LEU A 277 7.59 1.93 29.21
N ARG A 278 7.46 1.70 30.52
CA ARG A 278 8.59 1.54 31.44
C ARG A 278 9.50 0.37 31.10
N LEU A 279 8.93 -0.73 30.61
CA LEU A 279 9.69 -1.90 30.17
C LEU A 279 10.54 -1.64 28.92
N HIS A 280 10.08 -0.74 28.05
CA HIS A 280 10.77 -0.42 26.79
C HIS A 280 11.74 0.76 26.91
N LEU A 281 11.66 1.57 27.96
CA LEU A 281 12.62 2.65 28.20
C LEU A 281 14.04 2.07 28.37
N PRO A 282 15.07 2.72 27.78
CA PRO A 282 16.44 2.27 27.91
C PRO A 282 16.92 2.37 29.36
N GLN A 283 17.81 1.48 29.78
CA GLN A 283 18.38 1.50 31.15
C GLN A 283 19.09 2.82 31.50
N SER A 284 19.53 3.58 30.49
CA SER A 284 20.15 4.89 30.66
C SER A 284 19.15 5.98 31.05
N PHE A 285 17.85 5.77 30.82
CA PHE A 285 16.81 6.74 31.17
C PHE A 285 16.39 6.55 32.63
N ASP A 286 16.61 7.56 33.47
CA ASP A 286 16.19 7.53 34.87
C ASP A 286 14.69 7.80 35.00
N GLN A 287 13.94 6.71 35.23
CA GLN A 287 12.50 6.73 35.40
C GLN A 287 12.01 6.91 36.84
N SER A 288 12.90 7.15 37.83
CA SER A 288 12.53 7.33 39.25
C SER A 288 11.57 8.50 39.49
N HIS A 289 11.62 9.50 38.62
CA HIS A 289 10.76 10.67 38.62
C HIS A 289 9.72 10.67 37.48
N LEU A 290 9.38 9.51 36.92
CA LEU A 290 8.23 9.34 36.04
C LEU A 290 7.04 8.78 36.85
N LYS A 291 6.15 9.64 37.36
CA LYS A 291 5.04 9.22 38.25
C LYS A 291 3.84 10.16 38.18
N VAL A 292 2.69 9.71 38.69
CA VAL A 292 1.46 10.50 38.75
C VAL A 292 1.56 11.60 39.82
N ARG A 293 1.40 12.87 39.41
CA ARG A 293 1.49 14.05 40.28
C ARG A 293 0.33 15.01 40.05
N PHE A 294 -0.02 15.78 41.09
CA PHE A 294 -1.01 16.84 40.98
C PHE A 294 -0.39 18.10 40.35
N SER A 295 -1.01 18.62 39.31
CA SER A 295 -0.67 19.92 38.72
C SER A 295 -1.61 21.00 39.20
N ARG A 296 -1.05 22.08 39.78
CA ARG A 296 -1.85 23.24 40.19
C ARG A 296 -2.47 23.98 39.01
N THR A 297 -1.79 23.98 37.86
CA THR A 297 -2.24 24.67 36.64
C THR A 297 -3.43 23.96 36.02
N ARG A 298 -3.39 22.63 35.91
CA ARG A 298 -4.49 21.81 35.35
C ARG A 298 -5.55 21.39 36.38
N LYS A 299 -5.23 21.48 37.68
CA LYS A 299 -6.08 21.04 38.81
C LYS A 299 -6.43 19.55 38.77
N GLU A 300 -5.56 18.73 38.22
CA GLU A 300 -5.74 17.28 38.12
C GLU A 300 -4.43 16.53 38.40
N ARG A 301 -4.52 15.19 38.52
CA ARG A 301 -3.36 14.32 38.68
C ARG A 301 -3.08 13.57 37.38
N TYR A 302 -1.85 13.60 36.91
CA TYR A 302 -1.45 12.90 35.70
C TYR A 302 -0.01 12.40 35.76
N LEU A 303 0.29 11.39 34.94
CA LEU A 303 1.65 10.89 34.78
C LEU A 303 2.54 11.99 34.19
N SER A 304 3.62 12.35 34.89
CA SER A 304 4.50 13.42 34.44
C SER A 304 5.96 13.07 34.65
N ASN A 305 6.82 13.75 33.90
CA ASN A 305 8.24 13.87 34.26
C ASN A 305 8.39 14.69 35.54
N GLY A 306 9.51 14.48 36.24
CA GLY A 306 9.95 15.30 37.36
C GLY A 306 11.47 15.45 37.32
N CYS A 307 11.98 16.57 37.81
CA CYS A 307 13.41 16.83 37.88
C CYS A 307 14.13 15.82 38.79
N LEU A 308 15.27 15.29 38.36
CA LEU A 308 16.09 14.37 39.16
C LEU A 308 16.64 15.00 40.45
N GLY A 309 16.83 16.32 40.46
CA GLY A 309 17.37 17.03 41.62
C GLY A 309 16.34 17.39 42.68
N CYS A 310 15.17 17.90 42.27
CA CYS A 310 14.17 18.46 43.20
C CYS A 310 12.75 17.90 43.02
N ASP A 311 12.54 16.92 42.13
CA ASP A 311 11.25 16.32 41.79
C ASP A 311 10.18 17.31 41.29
N ARG A 312 10.60 18.52 40.89
CA ARG A 312 9.69 19.51 40.32
C ARG A 312 9.09 18.99 39.02
N LEU A 313 7.77 19.09 38.90
CA LEU A 313 7.00 18.66 37.74
C LEU A 313 7.38 19.47 36.50
N TYR A 314 7.61 18.76 35.39
CA TYR A 314 7.62 19.35 34.05
C TYR A 314 6.21 19.24 33.47
N GLY A 315 5.56 20.39 33.28
CA GLY A 315 4.20 20.46 32.75
C GLY A 315 4.17 20.40 31.22
N ASP A 316 3.01 20.12 30.65
CA ASP A 316 2.83 19.95 29.19
C ASP A 316 3.38 21.12 28.35
N PHE A 317 3.09 22.36 28.77
CA PHE A 317 3.59 23.58 28.12
C PHE A 317 5.12 23.62 28.03
N TYR A 318 5.80 23.00 28.99
CA TYR A 318 7.24 22.94 29.02
C TYR A 318 7.76 21.86 28.06
N LEU A 319 7.08 20.71 27.99
CA LEU A 319 7.46 19.61 27.09
C LEU A 319 7.47 20.04 25.62
N SER A 320 6.52 20.88 25.19
CA SER A 320 6.46 21.35 23.80
C SER A 320 7.68 22.15 23.36
N GLN A 321 8.40 22.80 24.28
CA GLN A 321 9.60 23.59 23.96
C GLN A 321 10.79 22.73 23.57
N TYR A 322 10.82 21.47 24.03
CA TYR A 322 11.93 20.54 23.79
C TYR A 322 11.64 19.60 22.62
N ARG A 323 10.49 19.74 21.95
CA ARG A 323 10.08 18.82 20.89
C ARG A 323 10.99 18.87 19.67
N GLU A 324 11.48 20.06 19.31
CA GLU A 324 12.37 20.24 18.15
C GLU A 324 13.76 19.62 18.33
N VAL A 325 14.21 19.49 19.59
CA VAL A 325 15.52 18.90 19.94
C VAL A 325 15.41 17.44 20.40
N ALA A 326 14.22 16.87 20.33
CA ALA A 326 13.94 15.54 20.83
C ALA A 326 14.67 14.45 20.03
N LYS A 327 15.12 13.40 20.73
CA LYS A 327 15.70 12.19 20.15
C LYS A 327 14.83 10.98 20.49
N VAL A 328 14.83 9.98 19.61
CA VAL A 328 14.15 8.70 19.86
C VAL A 328 14.93 7.92 20.91
N ALA A 329 14.31 7.64 22.07
CA ALA A 329 14.90 6.83 23.13
C ALA A 329 14.77 5.33 22.84
N CYS A 330 13.58 4.91 22.42
CA CYS A 330 13.29 3.53 22.06
C CYS A 330 12.14 3.45 21.04
N ARG A 331 12.04 2.27 20.42
CA ARG A 331 10.94 1.89 19.53
C ARG A 331 10.43 0.53 19.92
N PHE A 332 9.12 0.33 19.90
CA PHE A 332 8.53 -0.97 20.16
C PHE A 332 7.21 -1.16 19.40
N PRO A 333 6.92 -2.41 18.98
CA PRO A 333 5.67 -2.71 18.28
C PRO A 333 4.49 -2.66 19.26
N VAL A 334 3.42 -2.02 18.83
CA VAL A 334 2.16 -1.89 19.56
C VAL A 334 1.05 -2.52 18.75
N LYS A 335 0.19 -3.31 19.39
CA LYS A 335 -1.07 -3.76 18.76
C LYS A 335 -2.16 -2.77 19.11
N LEU A 336 -2.89 -2.27 18.10
CA LEU A 336 -4.07 -1.42 18.32
C LEU A 336 -5.25 -2.27 18.81
N ALA A 337 -5.16 -2.70 20.06
CA ALA A 337 -6.19 -3.43 20.79
C ALA A 337 -6.19 -2.97 22.26
N GLY A 338 -7.29 -3.17 22.97
CA GLY A 338 -7.38 -2.83 24.40
C GLY A 338 -7.13 -1.35 24.67
N ASP A 339 -6.24 -1.05 25.62
CA ASP A 339 -5.92 0.33 26.03
C ASP A 339 -5.28 1.16 24.91
N TRP A 340 -4.39 0.56 24.10
CA TRP A 340 -3.82 1.26 22.94
C TRP A 340 -4.88 1.67 21.93
N LEU A 341 -5.89 0.81 21.70
CA LEU A 341 -6.99 1.14 20.81
C LEU A 341 -7.85 2.27 21.38
N ARG A 342 -8.16 2.23 22.68
CA ARG A 342 -8.95 3.29 23.34
C ARG A 342 -8.24 4.63 23.26
N LEU A 343 -6.96 4.67 23.64
CA LEU A 343 -6.15 5.88 23.59
C LEU A 343 -6.08 6.45 22.17
N PHE A 344 -5.88 5.58 21.17
CA PHE A 344 -5.86 5.99 19.78
C PHE A 344 -7.21 6.56 19.30
N GLN A 345 -8.34 6.02 19.76
CA GLN A 345 -9.69 6.50 19.43
C GLN A 345 -10.07 7.80 20.14
N GLU A 346 -9.47 8.08 21.29
CA GLU A 346 -9.73 9.28 22.12
C GLU A 346 -8.80 10.46 21.78
N SER A 347 -7.70 10.22 21.04
CA SER A 347 -6.76 11.26 20.64
C SER A 347 -7.42 12.31 19.73
N ASP A 348 -7.29 13.59 20.10
CA ASP A 348 -7.75 14.72 19.27
C ASP A 348 -6.99 14.81 17.93
N ASP A 349 -5.78 14.25 17.87
CA ASP A 349 -4.95 14.17 16.67
C ASP A 349 -5.42 13.05 15.72
N TRP A 350 -6.38 12.23 16.14
CA TRP A 350 -6.94 11.15 15.36
C TRP A 350 -8.47 11.25 15.22
N ALA A 351 -8.93 11.43 13.98
CA ALA A 351 -10.32 11.17 13.64
C ALA A 351 -10.43 9.73 13.11
N ASP A 352 -11.20 8.86 13.78
CA ASP A 352 -11.47 7.46 13.36
C ASP A 352 -12.06 7.33 11.94
N GLY A 353 -12.36 8.46 11.32
CA GLY A 353 -12.40 8.60 9.87
C GLY A 353 -13.52 7.78 9.24
N GLN A 354 -13.54 7.82 7.92
CA GLN A 354 -14.38 6.94 7.13
C GLN A 354 -13.54 5.75 6.68
N PRO A 355 -14.12 4.54 6.54
CA PRO A 355 -13.40 3.39 6.02
C PRO A 355 -12.70 3.71 4.69
N GLU A 356 -11.46 3.26 4.55
CA GLU A 356 -10.66 3.45 3.33
C GLU A 356 -9.65 2.30 3.17
N TRP A 357 -8.85 2.36 2.10
CA TRP A 357 -7.80 1.37 1.85
C TRP A 357 -6.53 1.69 2.64
N TRP A 358 -6.01 0.68 3.32
CA TRP A 358 -4.77 0.72 4.08
C TRP A 358 -3.78 -0.30 3.53
N LEU A 359 -2.53 0.12 3.40
CA LEU A 359 -1.42 -0.77 3.10
C LEU A 359 -0.72 -1.14 4.41
N ILE A 360 -1.03 -2.31 4.96
CA ILE A 360 -0.45 -2.76 6.22
C ILE A 360 1.03 -3.13 6.00
N PRO A 361 1.97 -2.61 6.82
CA PRO A 361 3.38 -2.99 6.78
C PRO A 361 3.59 -4.50 7.01
N ASP A 362 4.71 -5.03 6.55
CA ASP A 362 5.21 -6.33 7.02
C ASP A 362 5.77 -6.11 8.44
N LEU A 363 5.23 -6.81 9.44
CA LEU A 363 5.72 -6.79 10.82
C LEU A 363 6.62 -7.98 11.10
#